data_AF-A0A954PDZ1-F1
#
_entry.id   AF-A0A954PDZ1-F1
#
_cell.length_a   1.000
_cell.length_b   1.000
_cell.length_c   1.000
_cell.angle_alpha   90.00
_cell.angle_beta   90.00
_cell.angle_gamma   90.00
#
_symmetry.space_group_name_H-M   'P 1'
#
loop_
_entity.id
_entity.type
_entity.pdbx_description
1 polymer ?
#
loop_
_entity_poly.entity_id
_entity_poly.type
_entity_poly.pdbx_seq_one_letter_code
_entity_poly.pdbx_strand_id
1 'polypeptide(L)'
;MNRILILTVGLLIFGVGIEFARSTGSQAQVEARVEPESGDQQADLPFEPPVITALSPIDRAYAAIGSRRTKFDPTNESILPSDREYLLQSAALVEQAVLWRVSAEQALKRNEKDRSNWVVAGQNLVKGFDLLSPPAHLRRYNALTQESIDRLRQYYQMYLWSQPSVGEPHNEQILRQASIATRSAYAELTHIYPSRNAQAEAAFYDMHHALDPL
;
A
#
# COMPACT_ATOMS: atom_id res chain seq x y z
N MET A 1 7.39 27.83 38.76
CA MET A 1 7.51 29.11 38.02
C MET A 1 7.49 28.80 36.53
N ASN A 2 6.34 29.04 35.90
CA ASN A 2 6.08 28.78 34.49
C ASN A 2 6.59 29.95 33.63
N ARG A 3 7.30 29.64 32.54
CA ARG A 3 7.47 30.56 31.41
C ARG A 3 7.06 29.85 30.12
N ILE A 4 5.88 30.22 29.64
CA ILE A 4 5.32 29.86 28.36
C ILE A 4 5.99 30.75 27.30
N LEU A 5 6.66 30.14 26.32
CA LEU A 5 7.21 30.82 25.14
C LEU A 5 6.31 30.46 23.96
N ILE A 6 5.45 31.40 23.55
CA ILE A 6 4.64 31.30 22.33
C ILE A 6 5.52 31.79 21.18
N LEU A 7 5.82 30.90 20.23
CA LEU A 7 6.55 31.23 19.01
C LEU A 7 5.59 31.06 17.83
N THR A 8 5.03 32.19 17.41
CA THR A 8 4.20 32.36 16.23
C THR A 8 5.13 32.51 15.03
N VAL A 9 5.07 31.62 14.03
CA VAL A 9 5.76 31.82 12.75
C VAL A 9 4.75 31.65 11.61
N GLY A 10 4.75 32.66 10.76
CA GLY A 10 3.73 32.96 9.77
C GLY A 10 3.66 31.98 8.60
N LEU A 11 2.43 31.79 8.16
CA LEU A 11 2.01 31.10 6.95
C LEU A 11 2.18 32.06 5.75
N LEU A 12 3.04 31.73 4.79
CA LEU A 12 3.15 32.40 3.49
C LEU A 12 2.54 31.51 2.41
N ILE A 13 1.38 31.90 1.90
CA ILE A 13 0.70 31.27 0.77
C ILE A 13 1.15 31.98 -0.50
N PHE A 14 1.95 31.30 -1.33
CA PHE A 14 2.21 31.73 -2.70
C PHE A 14 1.22 31.05 -3.64
N GLY A 15 0.33 31.85 -4.22
CA GLY A 15 -0.53 31.45 -5.32
C GLY A 15 0.27 31.33 -6.62
N VAL A 16 0.15 30.19 -7.28
CA VAL A 16 0.59 30.02 -8.66
C VAL A 16 -0.67 29.85 -9.50
N GLY A 17 -1.02 30.91 -10.23
CA GLY A 17 -1.99 30.85 -11.31
C GLY A 17 -1.35 30.19 -12.52
N ILE A 18 -2.04 29.20 -13.10
CA ILE A 18 -1.72 28.66 -14.42
C ILE A 18 -2.87 29.05 -15.34
N GLU A 19 -2.52 29.87 -16.33
CA GLU A 19 -3.40 30.36 -17.40
C GLU A 19 -3.85 29.20 -18.31
N PHE A 20 -5.14 29.24 -18.64
CA PHE A 20 -5.82 28.34 -19.55
C PHE A 20 -5.60 28.83 -20.99
N ALA A 21 -4.71 28.18 -21.74
CA ALA A 21 -4.61 28.39 -23.19
C ALA A 21 -5.67 27.52 -23.90
N ARG A 22 -6.76 28.17 -24.33
CA ARG A 22 -7.76 27.59 -25.25
C ARG A 22 -7.18 27.55 -26.67
N SER A 23 -7.05 26.36 -27.25
CA SER A 23 -6.80 26.18 -28.67
C SER A 23 -8.12 25.95 -29.40
N THR A 24 -8.53 26.94 -30.17
CA THR A 24 -9.64 26.90 -31.14
C THR A 24 -9.12 26.54 -32.53
N GLY A 25 -9.85 25.71 -33.25
CA GLY A 25 -9.69 25.46 -34.69
C GLY A 25 -9.67 23.97 -35.00
N SER A 26 -10.34 23.44 -36.01
CA SER A 26 -11.14 24.02 -37.06
C SER A 26 -12.04 22.89 -37.59
N GLN A 27 -13.31 23.20 -37.83
CA GLN A 27 -14.20 22.31 -38.59
C GLN A 27 -13.73 22.28 -40.04
N ALA A 28 -13.64 21.08 -40.60
CA ALA A 28 -13.69 20.85 -42.04
C ALA A 28 -14.69 19.72 -42.28
N GLN A 29 -15.90 20.12 -42.65
CA GLN A 29 -16.91 19.24 -43.23
C GLN A 29 -16.43 18.81 -44.61
N VAL A 30 -16.37 17.51 -44.84
CA VAL A 30 -16.32 16.93 -46.19
C VAL A 30 -17.58 16.08 -46.33
N GLU A 31 -18.57 16.64 -46.99
CA GLU A 31 -19.73 15.89 -47.49
C GLU A 31 -19.27 15.04 -48.68
N ALA A 32 -19.24 13.72 -48.49
CA ALA A 32 -19.17 12.76 -49.58
C ALA A 32 -20.36 11.81 -49.44
N ARG A 33 -21.38 12.10 -50.25
CA ARG A 33 -22.56 11.26 -50.48
C ARG A 33 -22.13 10.02 -51.27
N VAL A 34 -22.18 8.86 -50.63
CA VAL A 34 -22.09 7.54 -51.30
C VAL A 34 -23.34 6.75 -50.91
N GLU A 35 -24.10 6.35 -51.92
CA GLU A 35 -25.30 5.52 -51.80
C GLU A 35 -24.95 4.08 -51.43
N PRO A 36 -25.88 3.35 -50.78
CA PRO A 36 -25.57 2.09 -50.11
C PRO A 36 -25.63 0.90 -51.07
N GLU A 37 -24.54 0.15 -51.16
CA GLU A 37 -24.57 -1.22 -51.69
C GLU A 37 -25.01 -2.20 -50.60
N SER A 38 -26.09 -2.89 -50.90
CA SER A 38 -26.64 -4.04 -50.20
C SER A 38 -25.70 -5.24 -50.28
N GLY A 39 -25.28 -5.78 -49.14
CA GLY A 39 -24.60 -7.07 -49.09
C GLY A 39 -24.07 -7.40 -47.70
N ASP A 40 -24.44 -8.57 -47.20
CA ASP A 40 -23.98 -9.24 -45.98
C ASP A 40 -24.46 -8.67 -44.64
N GLN A 41 -25.59 -9.21 -44.19
CA GLN A 41 -25.97 -9.29 -42.79
C GLN A 41 -24.93 -10.13 -42.02
N GLN A 42 -23.78 -9.54 -41.73
CA GLN A 42 -22.99 -9.96 -40.57
C GLN A 42 -23.85 -9.64 -39.35
N ALA A 43 -24.35 -10.68 -38.70
CA ALA A 43 -25.02 -10.57 -37.42
C ALA A 43 -24.11 -9.73 -36.51
N ASP A 44 -24.58 -8.53 -36.19
CA ASP A 44 -23.98 -7.59 -35.27
C ASP A 44 -24.02 -8.24 -33.88
N LEU A 45 -23.06 -9.13 -33.64
CA LEU A 45 -22.83 -9.66 -32.30
C LEU A 45 -22.47 -8.45 -31.46
N PRO A 46 -23.20 -8.15 -30.37
CA PRO A 46 -22.87 -7.02 -29.54
C PRO A 46 -21.40 -7.13 -29.15
N PHE A 47 -20.61 -6.15 -29.57
CA PHE A 47 -19.26 -5.98 -29.09
C PHE A 47 -19.38 -5.71 -27.59
N GLU A 48 -19.28 -6.75 -26.78
CA GLU A 48 -19.05 -6.61 -25.35
C GLU A 48 -17.59 -6.16 -25.22
N PRO A 49 -17.32 -4.88 -24.88
CA PRO A 49 -15.95 -4.48 -24.61
C PRO A 49 -15.43 -5.40 -23.51
N PRO A 50 -14.18 -5.88 -23.60
CA PRO A 50 -13.63 -6.74 -22.57
C PRO A 50 -13.81 -6.03 -21.23
N VAL A 51 -14.55 -6.66 -20.33
CA VAL A 51 -14.70 -6.18 -18.95
C VAL A 51 -13.34 -6.38 -18.30
N ILE A 52 -12.44 -5.41 -18.50
CA ILE A 52 -11.22 -5.30 -17.72
C ILE A 52 -11.68 -4.98 -16.31
N THR A 53 -11.92 -6.01 -15.51
CA THR A 53 -12.21 -5.84 -14.09
C THR A 53 -10.92 -5.26 -13.50
N ALA A 54 -10.88 -3.94 -13.29
CA ALA A 54 -9.70 -3.28 -12.78
C ALA A 54 -9.37 -3.88 -11.41
N LEU A 55 -8.21 -4.53 -11.31
CA LEU A 55 -7.73 -5.09 -10.05
C LEU A 55 -7.71 -4.01 -8.97
N SER A 56 -8.08 -4.36 -7.73
CA SER A 56 -7.98 -3.42 -6.61
C SER A 56 -6.52 -2.95 -6.43
N PRO A 57 -6.27 -1.75 -5.90
CA PRO A 57 -4.90 -1.29 -5.66
C PRO A 57 -4.05 -2.28 -4.85
N ILE A 58 -4.64 -2.94 -3.85
CA ILE A 58 -3.98 -3.96 -3.04
C ILE A 58 -3.62 -5.18 -3.90
N ASP A 59 -4.55 -5.70 -4.70
CA ASP A 59 -4.27 -6.86 -5.57
C ASP A 59 -3.14 -6.54 -6.58
N ARG A 60 -3.10 -5.31 -7.10
CA ARG A 60 -1.99 -4.86 -7.96
C ARG A 60 -0.66 -4.80 -7.21
N ALA A 61 -0.65 -4.42 -5.93
CA ALA A 61 0.56 -4.38 -5.13
C ALA A 61 1.13 -5.79 -4.90
N TYR A 62 0.29 -6.76 -4.51
CA TYR A 62 0.70 -8.16 -4.36
C TYR A 62 1.23 -8.76 -5.67
N ALA A 63 0.52 -8.52 -6.79
CA ALA A 63 0.95 -8.98 -8.10
C ALA A 63 2.31 -8.38 -8.53
N ALA A 64 2.56 -7.11 -8.21
CA ALA A 64 3.80 -6.42 -8.59
C ALA A 64 5.06 -6.98 -7.91
N ILE A 65 4.91 -7.71 -6.79
CA ILE A 65 5.99 -8.39 -6.09
C ILE A 65 5.92 -9.91 -6.22
N GLY A 66 5.10 -10.43 -7.15
CA GLY A 66 4.93 -11.86 -7.38
C GLY A 66 4.38 -12.63 -6.17
N SER A 67 3.73 -11.95 -5.23
CA SER A 67 3.13 -12.58 -4.05
C SER A 67 1.67 -12.92 -4.30
N ARG A 68 1.23 -14.05 -3.74
CA ARG A 68 -0.20 -14.39 -3.66
C ARG A 68 -0.86 -13.51 -2.60
N ARG A 69 -2.14 -13.16 -2.81
CA ARG A 69 -2.98 -12.55 -1.79
C ARG A 69 -4.07 -13.52 -1.35
N THR A 70 -3.95 -14.06 -0.16
CA THR A 70 -5.04 -14.80 0.50
C THR A 70 -5.75 -13.87 1.48
N LYS A 71 -7.04 -13.60 1.24
CA LYS A 71 -7.85 -12.77 2.14
C LYS A 71 -8.01 -13.45 3.49
N PHE A 72 -7.72 -12.71 4.56
CA PHE A 72 -7.98 -13.17 5.91
C PHE A 72 -9.49 -13.29 6.17
N ASP A 73 -9.90 -14.44 6.71
CA ASP A 73 -11.28 -14.71 7.10
C ASP A 73 -11.36 -14.90 8.63
N PRO A 74 -11.95 -13.96 9.38
CA PRO A 74 -12.03 -14.03 10.82
C PRO A 74 -13.07 -15.04 11.33
N THR A 75 -13.92 -15.60 10.46
CA THR A 75 -14.97 -16.54 10.87
C THR A 75 -14.44 -17.92 11.22
N ASN A 76 -13.15 -18.17 10.94
CA ASN A 76 -12.44 -19.39 11.26
C ASN A 76 -12.62 -19.81 12.73
N GLU A 77 -13.03 -21.06 12.94
CA GLU A 77 -13.30 -21.64 14.27
C GLU A 77 -12.06 -21.71 15.16
N SER A 78 -10.85 -21.72 14.58
CA SER A 78 -9.58 -21.73 15.32
C SER A 78 -9.17 -20.37 15.93
N ILE A 79 -9.83 -19.28 15.53
CA ILE A 79 -9.59 -17.94 16.05
C ILE A 79 -10.60 -17.63 17.15
N LEU A 80 -10.10 -17.25 18.32
CA LEU A 80 -10.93 -16.85 19.46
C LEU A 80 -11.86 -15.70 19.04
N PRO A 81 -13.17 -15.74 19.37
CA PRO A 81 -14.10 -14.68 19.02
C PRO A 81 -13.67 -13.29 19.47
N SER A 82 -12.99 -13.18 20.62
CA SER A 82 -12.44 -11.94 21.17
C SER A 82 -11.37 -11.29 20.30
N ASP A 83 -10.71 -12.08 19.44
CA ASP A 83 -9.53 -11.65 18.68
C ASP A 83 -9.89 -11.25 17.25
N ARG A 84 -11.07 -11.69 16.78
CA ARG A 84 -11.51 -11.58 15.38
C ARG A 84 -11.51 -10.14 14.87
N GLU A 85 -12.08 -9.23 15.65
CA GLU A 85 -12.17 -7.81 15.27
C GLU A 85 -10.77 -7.19 15.15
N TYR A 86 -9.92 -7.41 16.16
CA TYR A 86 -8.54 -6.94 16.14
C TYR A 86 -7.76 -7.52 14.95
N LEU A 87 -7.85 -8.85 14.71
CA LEU A 87 -7.13 -9.49 13.62
C LEU A 87 -7.60 -9.01 12.26
N LEU A 88 -8.91 -8.79 12.07
CA LEU A 88 -9.46 -8.23 10.83
C LEU A 88 -8.95 -6.81 10.57
N GLN A 89 -8.96 -5.94 11.58
CA GLN A 89 -8.47 -4.57 11.47
C GLN A 89 -6.94 -4.53 11.25
N SER A 90 -6.20 -5.37 11.96
CA SER A 90 -4.75 -5.49 11.80
C SER A 90 -4.38 -6.00 10.41
N ALA A 91 -5.09 -6.99 9.87
CA ALA A 91 -4.89 -7.52 8.53
C ALA A 91 -5.12 -6.43 7.46
N ALA A 92 -6.18 -5.64 7.59
CA ALA A 92 -6.44 -4.51 6.69
C ALA A 92 -5.32 -3.46 6.73
N LEU A 93 -4.78 -3.16 7.91
CA LEU A 93 -3.63 -2.25 8.06
C LEU A 93 -2.35 -2.83 7.46
N VAL A 94 -2.10 -4.14 7.61
CA VAL A 94 -0.98 -4.82 6.95
C VAL A 94 -1.14 -4.75 5.43
N GLU A 95 -2.32 -5.00 4.87
CA GLU A 95 -2.55 -4.88 3.42
C GLU A 95 -2.31 -3.45 2.92
N GLN A 96 -2.71 -2.43 3.69
CA GLN A 96 -2.41 -1.04 3.36
C GLN A 96 -0.91 -0.73 3.46
N ALA A 97 -0.20 -1.36 4.40
CA ALA A 97 1.26 -1.26 4.52
C ALA A 97 1.98 -1.93 3.34
N VAL A 98 1.50 -3.08 2.86
CA VAL A 98 1.99 -3.73 1.63
C VAL A 98 1.82 -2.80 0.43
N LEU A 99 0.62 -2.25 0.24
CA LEU A 99 0.36 -1.28 -0.84
C LEU A 99 1.31 -0.08 -0.77
N TRP A 100 1.48 0.50 0.42
CA TRP A 100 2.39 1.62 0.65
C TRP A 100 3.85 1.27 0.31
N ARG A 101 4.38 0.16 0.85
CA ARG A 101 5.75 -0.32 0.59
C ARG A 101 6.01 -0.50 -0.90
N VAL A 102 5.15 -1.27 -1.57
CA VAL A 102 5.28 -1.55 -3.01
C VAL A 102 5.22 -0.27 -3.83
N SER A 103 4.31 0.65 -3.49
CA SER A 103 4.20 1.94 -4.18
C SER A 103 5.47 2.79 -4.01
N ALA A 104 6.03 2.84 -2.80
CA ALA A 104 7.28 3.55 -2.52
C ALA A 104 8.46 2.93 -3.27
N GLU A 105 8.58 1.61 -3.30
CA GLU A 105 9.62 0.91 -4.06
C GLU A 105 9.54 1.14 -5.56
N GLN A 106 8.33 1.10 -6.13
CA GLN A 106 8.14 1.39 -7.55
C GLN A 106 8.51 2.83 -7.89
N ALA A 107 8.12 3.78 -7.05
CA ALA A 107 8.45 5.18 -7.26
C ALA A 107 9.95 5.47 -7.10
N LEU A 108 10.63 4.77 -6.18
CA LEU A 108 12.09 4.76 -6.08
C LEU A 108 12.74 4.23 -7.37
N LYS A 109 12.25 3.10 -7.91
CA LYS A 109 12.72 2.53 -9.18
C LYS A 109 12.53 3.49 -10.37
N ARG A 110 11.46 4.28 -10.37
CA ARG A 110 11.17 5.32 -11.37
C ARG A 110 11.87 6.65 -11.11
N ASN A 111 12.62 6.77 -10.02
CA ASN A 111 13.29 8.00 -9.60
C ASN A 111 12.33 9.20 -9.48
N GLU A 112 11.07 8.98 -9.07
CA GLU A 112 10.08 10.05 -8.86
C GLU A 112 10.59 11.05 -7.84
N LYS A 113 10.34 12.35 -8.01
CA LYS A 113 10.91 13.40 -7.12
C LYS A 113 10.01 13.76 -5.94
N ASP A 114 8.69 13.58 -6.08
CA ASP A 114 7.74 13.81 -5.00
C ASP A 114 7.61 12.55 -4.15
N ARG A 115 8.23 12.59 -2.97
CA ARG A 115 8.41 11.41 -2.12
C ARG A 115 8.05 11.66 -0.66
N SER A 116 7.71 12.91 -0.29
CA SER A 116 7.39 13.29 1.10
C SER A 116 6.17 12.55 1.65
N ASN A 117 5.25 12.17 0.78
CA ASN A 117 4.03 11.46 1.16
C ASN A 117 4.30 10.04 1.70
N TRP A 118 5.43 9.41 1.39
CA TRP A 118 5.71 8.05 1.86
C TRP A 118 6.00 7.99 3.34
N VAL A 119 6.75 8.97 3.87
CA VAL A 119 7.07 9.03 5.30
C VAL A 119 5.81 9.30 6.12
N VAL A 120 4.96 10.21 5.65
CA VAL A 120 3.67 10.52 6.28
C VAL A 120 2.74 9.30 6.24
N ALA A 121 2.64 8.60 5.12
CA ALA A 121 1.82 7.39 5.00
C ALA A 121 2.30 6.29 5.95
N GLY A 122 3.61 6.03 6.03
CA GLY A 122 4.18 5.08 6.98
C GLY A 122 3.89 5.46 8.45
N GLN A 123 3.99 6.76 8.79
CA GLN A 123 3.66 7.23 10.13
C GLN A 123 2.17 7.04 10.46
N ASN A 124 1.27 7.29 9.51
CA ASN A 124 -0.15 7.08 9.69
C ASN A 124 -0.51 5.60 9.87
N LEU A 125 0.21 4.70 9.21
CA LEU A 125 0.06 3.26 9.41
C LEU A 125 0.45 2.83 10.84
N VAL A 126 1.60 3.29 11.33
CA VAL A 126 2.02 3.03 12.72
C VAL A 126 0.97 3.54 13.72
N LYS A 127 0.50 4.78 13.54
CA LYS A 127 -0.60 5.34 14.36
C LYS A 127 -1.88 4.52 14.27
N GLY A 128 -2.20 3.96 13.10
CA GLY A 128 -3.33 3.06 12.93
C GLY A 128 -3.24 1.84 13.86
N PHE A 129 -2.05 1.25 13.98
CA PHE A 129 -1.80 0.15 14.91
C PHE A 129 -1.80 0.60 16.39
N ASP A 130 -1.40 1.83 16.71
CA ASP A 130 -1.49 2.37 18.08
C ASP A 130 -2.93 2.58 18.54
N LEU A 131 -3.84 2.83 17.59
CA LEU A 131 -5.27 2.98 17.84
C LEU A 131 -5.98 1.63 17.96
N LEU A 132 -5.36 0.53 17.51
CA LEU A 132 -5.89 -0.80 17.79
C LEU A 132 -5.75 -1.09 19.29
N SER A 133 -6.74 -1.75 19.87
CA SER A 133 -6.69 -2.27 21.24
C SER A 133 -6.35 -3.77 21.20
N PRO A 134 -5.06 -4.16 21.03
CA PRO A 134 -4.69 -5.57 20.91
C PRO A 134 -5.03 -6.35 22.18
N PRO A 135 -5.65 -7.54 22.06
CA PRO A 135 -5.73 -8.52 23.14
C PRO A 135 -4.35 -8.78 23.76
N ALA A 136 -4.32 -9.13 25.04
CA ALA A 136 -3.08 -9.19 25.80
C ALA A 136 -2.01 -10.09 25.16
N HIS A 137 -2.42 -11.23 24.61
CA HIS A 137 -1.56 -12.19 23.92
C HIS A 137 -1.13 -11.75 22.51
N LEU A 138 -1.83 -10.80 21.88
CA LEU A 138 -1.48 -10.26 20.55
C LEU A 138 -0.64 -8.97 20.61
N ARG A 139 -0.34 -8.45 21.81
CA ARG A 139 0.47 -7.23 21.96
C ARG A 139 1.85 -7.34 21.33
N ARG A 140 2.49 -8.50 21.43
CA ARG A 140 3.82 -8.71 20.83
C ARG A 140 3.76 -8.72 19.31
N TYR A 141 2.77 -9.40 18.72
CA TYR A 141 2.49 -9.34 17.29
C TYR A 141 2.29 -7.88 16.84
N ASN A 142 1.44 -7.12 17.53
CA ASN A 142 1.20 -5.71 17.23
C ASN A 142 2.48 -4.89 17.19
N ALA A 143 3.32 -5.03 18.22
CA ALA A 143 4.57 -4.30 18.36
C ALA A 143 5.58 -4.65 17.26
N LEU A 144 5.70 -5.92 16.89
CA LEU A 144 6.60 -6.38 15.83
C LEU A 144 6.15 -5.88 14.44
N THR A 145 4.84 -5.87 14.18
CA THR A 145 4.28 -5.32 12.93
C THR A 145 4.51 -3.81 12.85
N GLN A 146 4.28 -3.07 13.95
CA GLN A 146 4.62 -1.64 14.02
C GLN A 146 6.11 -1.39 13.79
N GLU A 147 6.98 -2.18 14.43
CA GLU A 147 8.42 -2.06 14.24
C GLU A 147 8.81 -2.25 12.78
N SER A 148 8.30 -3.28 12.10
CA SER A 148 8.56 -3.51 10.67
C SER A 148 8.20 -2.29 9.82
N ILE A 149 6.98 -1.76 10.00
CA ILE A 149 6.49 -0.59 9.26
C ILE A 149 7.33 0.65 9.58
N ASP A 150 7.70 0.86 10.85
CA ASP A 150 8.51 2.01 11.25
C ASP A 150 9.94 1.92 10.68
N ARG A 151 10.54 0.73 10.62
CA ARG A 151 11.85 0.51 9.96
C ARG A 151 11.76 0.81 8.47
N LEU A 152 10.73 0.35 7.77
CA LEU A 152 10.49 0.71 6.37
C LEU A 152 10.33 2.23 6.20
N ARG A 153 9.62 2.89 7.12
CA ARG A 153 9.43 4.35 7.10
C ARG A 153 10.76 5.07 7.27
N GLN A 154 11.59 4.64 8.23
CA GLN A 154 12.94 5.18 8.44
C GLN A 154 13.82 4.99 7.20
N TYR A 155 13.76 3.80 6.57
CA TYR A 155 14.46 3.52 5.33
C TYR A 155 14.06 4.49 4.21
N TYR A 156 12.76 4.67 3.96
CA TYR A 156 12.31 5.61 2.93
C TYR A 156 12.65 7.05 3.27
N GLN A 157 12.60 7.45 4.54
CA GLN A 157 13.01 8.78 5.01
C GLN A 157 14.49 9.04 4.73
N MET A 158 15.36 8.06 4.97
CA MET A 158 16.78 8.17 4.63
C MET A 158 16.98 8.35 3.11
N TYR A 159 16.25 7.59 2.29
CA TYR A 159 16.25 7.75 0.83
C TYR A 159 15.78 9.13 0.34
N LEU A 160 14.98 9.87 1.12
CA LEU A 160 14.63 11.26 0.80
C LEU A 160 15.79 12.23 1.00
N TRP A 161 16.62 11.97 2.00
CA TRP A 161 17.63 12.90 2.49
C TRP A 161 19.02 12.59 1.94
N SER A 162 19.30 11.32 1.61
CA SER A 162 20.49 10.96 0.85
C SER A 162 20.29 11.35 -0.60
N GLN A 163 21.19 12.18 -1.16
CA GLN A 163 21.40 12.17 -2.61
C GLN A 163 21.72 10.71 -3.02
N PRO A 164 21.36 10.27 -4.24
CA PRO A 164 21.45 8.88 -4.66
C PRO A 164 22.90 8.41 -4.90
N SER A 165 23.82 8.65 -3.95
CA SER A 165 25.06 7.90 -3.84
C SER A 165 24.68 6.49 -3.37
N VAL A 166 24.47 5.68 -4.40
CA VAL A 166 24.16 4.25 -4.41
C VAL A 166 24.96 3.48 -3.36
N GLY A 167 24.26 2.75 -2.48
CA GLY A 167 24.82 1.56 -1.82
C GLY A 167 25.42 1.72 -0.43
N GLU A 168 24.94 2.63 0.42
CA GLU A 168 25.45 2.68 1.80
C GLU A 168 24.97 1.48 2.66
N PRO A 169 25.89 0.78 3.37
CA PRO A 169 25.58 -0.38 4.21
C PRO A 169 24.50 -0.15 5.29
N HIS A 170 24.33 1.10 5.70
CA HIS A 170 23.36 1.50 6.72
C HIS A 170 21.90 1.31 6.26
N ASN A 171 21.62 1.50 4.97
CA ASN A 171 20.27 1.34 4.43
C ASN A 171 19.85 -0.13 4.43
N GLU A 172 20.77 -1.04 4.14
CA GLU A 172 20.49 -2.48 4.16
C GLU A 172 20.24 -3.01 5.57
N GLN A 173 20.92 -2.45 6.58
CA GLN A 173 20.70 -2.86 7.97
C GLN A 173 19.27 -2.57 8.42
N ILE A 174 18.69 -1.44 8.03
CA ILE A 174 17.31 -1.09 8.36
C ILE A 174 16.32 -2.05 7.68
N LEU A 175 16.55 -2.39 6.40
CA LEU A 175 15.74 -3.39 5.71
C LEU A 175 15.84 -4.78 6.38
N ARG A 176 17.03 -5.20 6.80
CA ARG A 176 17.22 -6.45 7.56
C ARG A 176 16.45 -6.43 8.88
N GLN A 177 16.47 -5.31 9.60
CA GLN A 177 15.69 -5.15 10.83
C GLN A 177 14.17 -5.21 10.56
N ALA A 178 13.69 -4.55 9.50
CA ALA A 178 12.30 -4.64 9.08
C ALA A 178 11.89 -6.09 8.77
N SER A 179 12.70 -6.80 7.99
CA SER A 179 12.49 -8.21 7.64
C SER A 179 12.45 -9.11 8.88
N ILE A 180 13.39 -8.94 9.82
CA ILE A 180 13.40 -9.68 11.10
C ILE A 180 12.12 -9.42 11.88
N ALA A 181 11.67 -8.17 11.97
CA ALA A 181 10.44 -7.80 12.68
C ALA A 181 9.20 -8.44 12.00
N THR A 182 9.09 -8.38 10.67
CA THR A 182 8.01 -9.02 9.91
C THR A 182 7.96 -10.53 10.13
N ARG A 183 9.10 -11.22 10.00
CA ARG A 183 9.19 -12.67 10.21
C ARG A 183 8.88 -13.05 11.65
N SER A 184 9.30 -12.23 12.61
CA SER A 184 8.97 -12.43 14.02
C SER A 184 7.48 -12.23 14.30
N ALA A 185 6.83 -11.25 13.66
CA ALA A 185 5.39 -11.04 13.76
C ALA A 185 4.60 -12.25 13.23
N TYR A 186 5.01 -12.80 12.08
CA TYR A 186 4.45 -14.05 11.55
C TYR A 186 4.68 -15.22 12.52
N ALA A 187 5.90 -15.40 13.02
CA ALA A 187 6.22 -16.44 13.98
C ALA A 187 5.34 -16.33 15.25
N GLU A 188 5.08 -15.12 15.74
CA GLU A 188 4.20 -14.89 16.89
C GLU A 188 2.75 -15.32 16.59
N LEU A 189 2.17 -14.94 15.45
CA LEU A 189 0.83 -15.40 15.06
C LEU A 189 0.76 -16.91 14.93
N THR A 190 1.79 -17.53 14.35
CA THR A 190 1.82 -18.99 14.20
C THR A 190 1.95 -19.73 15.52
N HIS A 191 2.62 -19.12 16.51
CA HIS A 191 2.72 -19.63 17.86
C HIS A 191 1.38 -19.51 18.62
N ILE A 192 0.68 -18.38 18.48
CA ILE A 192 -0.60 -18.11 19.14
C ILE A 192 -1.72 -18.99 18.58
N TYR A 193 -1.74 -19.21 17.26
CA TYR A 193 -2.77 -19.99 16.56
C TYR A 193 -2.17 -21.22 15.86
N PRO A 194 -1.65 -22.22 16.60
CA PRO A 194 -0.94 -23.36 16.01
C PRO A 194 -1.87 -24.32 15.24
N SER A 195 -3.13 -24.44 15.66
CA SER A 195 -4.14 -25.35 15.09
C SER A 195 -5.09 -24.64 14.12
N ARG A 196 -4.56 -23.69 13.33
CA ARG A 196 -5.33 -22.93 12.34
C ARG A 196 -5.61 -23.77 11.08
N ASN A 197 -6.72 -23.48 10.40
CA ASN A 197 -6.97 -24.08 9.09
C ASN A 197 -5.98 -23.52 8.04
N ALA A 198 -5.82 -24.25 6.93
CA ALA A 198 -4.88 -23.91 5.87
C ALA A 198 -5.08 -22.50 5.26
N GLN A 199 -6.31 -21.98 5.28
CA GLN A 199 -6.62 -20.65 4.72
C GLN A 199 -6.09 -19.52 5.61
N ALA A 200 -6.31 -19.58 6.93
CA ALA A 200 -5.79 -18.55 7.84
C ALA A 200 -4.27 -18.57 7.89
N GLU A 201 -3.66 -19.76 7.83
CA GLU A 201 -2.21 -19.89 7.68
C GLU A 201 -1.69 -19.22 6.40
N ALA A 202 -2.31 -19.52 5.26
CA ALA A 202 -1.95 -18.90 3.98
C ALA A 202 -2.15 -17.38 4.01
N ALA A 203 -3.22 -16.87 4.63
CA ALA A 203 -3.44 -15.43 4.79
C ALA A 203 -2.33 -14.78 5.64
N PHE A 204 -2.00 -15.35 6.80
CA PHE A 204 -0.92 -14.83 7.64
C PHE A 204 0.42 -14.87 6.92
N TYR A 205 0.74 -15.96 6.24
CA TYR A 205 1.96 -16.08 5.46
C TYR A 205 2.01 -15.05 4.33
N ASP A 206 0.98 -14.99 3.48
CA ASP A 206 0.92 -14.10 2.32
C ASP A 206 1.06 -12.63 2.72
N MET A 207 0.37 -12.20 3.79
CA MET A 207 0.45 -10.82 4.29
C MET A 207 1.86 -10.45 4.78
N HIS A 208 2.50 -11.33 5.55
CA HIS A 208 3.82 -11.05 6.11
C HIS A 208 4.92 -11.19 5.05
N HIS A 209 4.84 -12.19 4.18
CA HIS A 209 5.73 -12.33 3.04
C HIS A 209 5.65 -11.10 2.13
N ALA A 210 4.44 -10.59 1.86
CA ALA A 210 4.26 -9.39 1.05
C ALA A 210 4.74 -8.11 1.73
N LEU A 211 4.77 -8.05 3.06
CA LEU A 211 5.31 -6.92 3.82
C LEU A 211 6.84 -6.98 3.96
N ASP A 212 7.43 -8.18 3.94
CA ASP A 212 8.87 -8.40 4.05
C ASP A 212 9.63 -7.74 2.87
N PRO A 213 10.60 -6.85 3.13
CA PRO A 213 11.40 -6.24 2.07
C PRO A 213 12.53 -7.11 1.53
N LEU A 214 12.82 -8.30 2.10
CA LEU A 214 13.98 -9.14 1.75
C LEU A 214 13.64 -10.58 1.37
#